data_AF-A0A6G0ACR7-F1
#
_entry.id   AF-A0A6G0ACR7-F1
#
_cell.length_a   1.000
_cell.length_b   1.000
_cell.length_c   1.000
_cell.angle_alpha   90.00
_cell.angle_beta   90.00
_cell.angle_gamma   90.00
#
_symmetry.space_group_name_H-M   'P 1'
#
loop_
_entity.id
_entity.type
_entity.pdbx_description
1 polymer ?
#
loop_
_entity_poly.entity_id
_entity_poly.type
_entity_poly.pdbx_seq_one_letter_code
_entity_poly.pdbx_strand_id
1 'polypeptide(L)' 'IKAGITTDNYKVIEDREKAIEEAIKKSQKNSVILIAGKGHEDYQEIGNVRHHFSDKEIAKKYLGI' A
#
# COMPACT_ATOMS: atom_id res chain seq x y z
N ILE A 1 5.69 -3.19 13.31
CA ILE A 1 5.26 -4.08 12.20
C ILE A 1 5.99 -5.45 12.21
N LYS A 2 7.27 -5.54 12.61
CA LYS A 2 7.98 -6.84 12.59
C LYS A 2 7.54 -7.85 13.68
N ALA A 3 6.93 -7.37 14.76
CA ALA A 3 6.42 -8.25 15.82
C ALA A 3 5.35 -9.18 15.26
N GLY A 4 5.58 -10.50 15.33
CA GLY A 4 4.66 -11.54 14.84
C GLY A 4 5.03 -12.14 13.48
N ILE A 5 6.00 -11.57 12.75
CA ILE A 5 6.54 -12.17 11.51
C ILE A 5 7.70 -13.09 11.88
N THR A 6 7.55 -14.40 11.65
CA THR A 6 8.55 -15.43 12.02
C THR A 6 9.43 -15.89 10.87
N THR A 7 9.16 -15.42 9.64
CA THR A 7 9.88 -15.80 8.42
C THR A 7 10.39 -14.57 7.68
N ASP A 8 11.47 -14.70 6.92
CA ASP A 8 12.07 -13.59 6.16
C ASP A 8 11.39 -13.30 4.81
N ASN A 9 10.19 -13.83 4.57
CA ASN A 9 9.43 -13.61 3.34
C ASN A 9 8.59 -12.32 3.40
N TYR A 10 9.22 -11.18 3.66
CA TYR A 10 8.57 -9.88 3.65
C TYR A 10 9.48 -8.80 3.07
N LYS A 11 8.88 -7.74 2.54
CA LYS A 11 9.59 -6.53 2.10
C LYS A 11 9.01 -5.34 2.85
N VAL A 12 9.87 -4.48 3.39
CA VAL A 12 9.47 -3.22 4.02
C VAL A 12 9.74 -2.08 3.06
N ILE A 13 8.69 -1.31 2.77
CA ILE A 13 8.76 -0.06 2.00
C ILE A 13 8.01 0.97 2.85
N GLU A 14 8.71 1.98 3.35
CA GLU A 14 8.13 2.98 4.26
C GLU A 14 7.15 3.92 3.56
N ASP A 15 7.44 4.23 2.30
CA ASP A 15 6.57 5.05 1.46
C ASP A 15 5.37 4.24 0.97
N ARG A 16 4.17 4.69 1.34
CA ARG A 16 2.93 3.97 1.08
C ARG A 16 2.61 3.87 -0.41
N GLU A 17 2.85 4.93 -1.18
CA GLU A 17 2.62 4.92 -2.63
C GLU A 17 3.56 3.93 -3.31
N LYS A 18 4.86 3.97 -2.97
CA LYS A 18 5.85 3.01 -3.49
C LYS A 18 5.54 1.57 -3.11
N ALA A 19 4.98 1.33 -1.92
CA ALA A 19 4.58 -0.01 -1.51
C ALA A 19 3.44 -0.56 -2.39
N ILE A 20 2.44 0.27 -2.70
CA ILE A 20 1.32 -0.09 -3.58
C ILE A 20 1.82 -0.30 -5.02
N GLU A 21 2.66 0.62 -5.52
CA GLU A 21 3.30 0.51 -6.83
C GLU A 21 4.07 -0.81 -6.98
N GLU A 22 4.94 -1.11 -6.02
CA GLU A 22 5.77 -2.32 -6.04
C GLU A 22 4.91 -3.58 -5.99
N ALA A 23 3.85 -3.59 -5.17
CA ALA A 23 2.93 -4.72 -5.10
C ALA A 23 2.25 -4.99 -6.44
N ILE A 24 1.77 -3.93 -7.11
CA ILE A 24 1.11 -4.04 -8.42
C ILE A 24 2.11 -4.47 -9.50
N LYS A 25 3.26 -3.79 -9.60
CA LYS A 25 4.28 -4.06 -10.64
C LYS A 25 4.90 -5.44 -10.53
N LYS A 26 5.02 -6.00 -9.33
CA LYS A 26 5.58 -7.35 -9.10
C LYS A 26 4.54 -8.46 -9.16
N SER A 27 3.25 -8.13 -9.16
CA SER A 27 2.20 -9.13 -9.24
C SER A 27 2.15 -9.79 -10.61
N GLN A 28 1.81 -11.07 -10.64
CA GLN A 28 1.55 -11.77 -11.88
C GLN A 28 0.17 -11.40 -12.42
N LYS A 29 -0.03 -11.56 -13.72
CA LYS A 29 -1.35 -11.44 -14.34
C LYS A 29 -2.36 -12.31 -13.58
N ASN A 30 -3.54 -11.75 -13.29
CA ASN A 30 -4.64 -12.37 -12.51
C ASN A 30 -4.38 -12.54 -11.00
N SER A 31 -3.37 -11.88 -10.43
CA SER A 31 -3.20 -11.84 -8.97
C SER A 31 -4.24 -10.96 -8.29
N VAL A 32 -4.52 -11.24 -7.02
CA VAL A 32 -5.31 -10.37 -6.14
C VAL A 32 -4.37 -9.74 -5.12
N ILE A 33 -4.46 -8.41 -4.97
CA ILE A 33 -3.68 -7.64 -3.99
C ILE A 33 -4.66 -7.07 -2.95
N LEU A 34 -4.40 -7.34 -1.66
CA LEU A 34 -5.13 -6.75 -0.54
C LEU A 34 -4.31 -5.61 0.06
N ILE A 35 -4.86 -4.39 0.01
CA ILE A 35 -4.34 -3.23 0.74
C ILE A 35 -5.18 -3.09 2.01
N ALA A 36 -4.56 -3.24 3.19
CA ALA A 36 -5.25 -3.27 4.47
C ALA A 36 -4.77 -2.16 5.43
N GLY A 37 -5.64 -1.77 6.36
CA GLY A 37 -5.29 -0.91 7.50
C GLY A 37 -5.90 0.51 7.47
N LYS A 38 -6.43 0.97 6.34
CA LYS A 38 -6.97 2.33 6.17
C LYS A 38 -8.49 2.38 5.93
N GLY A 39 -9.03 1.44 5.15
CA GLY A 39 -10.47 1.46 4.82
C GLY A 39 -10.83 2.58 3.84
N HIS A 40 -11.94 3.30 4.10
CA HIS A 40 -12.46 4.37 3.22
C HIS A 40 -11.84 5.75 3.49
N GLU A 41 -10.79 5.84 4.31
CA GLU A 41 -10.13 7.12 4.56
C GLU A 41 -9.40 7.61 3.30
N ASP A 42 -9.35 8.92 3.13
CA ASP A 42 -8.75 9.62 1.99
C ASP A 42 -7.56 10.50 2.41
N TYR A 43 -7.04 10.30 3.62
CA TYR A 43 -5.90 11.05 4.15
C TYR A 43 -4.88 10.15 4.85
N GLN A 44 -3.59 10.46 4.72
CA GLN A 44 -2.54 9.88 5.53
C GLN A 44 -2.11 10.91 6.58
N GLU A 45 -2.12 10.50 7.84
CA GLU A 45 -1.58 11.30 8.93
C GLU A 45 -0.08 11.07 9.05
N ILE A 46 0.68 12.16 8.97
CA ILE A 46 2.14 12.17 9.16
C ILE A 46 2.43 13.15 10.30
N GLY A 47 2.90 12.64 11.44
CA GLY A 47 2.89 13.42 12.67
C GLY A 47 1.46 13.72 13.09
N ASN A 48 1.10 15.00 13.14
CA ASN A 48 -0.27 15.48 13.46
C ASN A 48 -0.94 16.19 12.28
N VAL A 49 -0.41 16.01 11.06
CA VAL A 49 -0.91 16.67 9.85
C VAL A 49 -1.51 15.63 8.92
N ARG A 50 -2.73 15.90 8.46
CA ARG A 50 -3.43 15.07 7.48
C ARG A 50 -3.09 15.54 6.08
N HIS A 51 -2.53 14.64 5.28
CA HIS A 51 -2.23 14.86 3.88
C HIS A 51 -3.22 14.06 3.03
N HIS A 52 -3.70 14.63 1.93
CA HIS A 52 -4.54 13.89 0.97
C HIS A 52 -3.81 12.64 0.50
N PHE A 53 -4.42 11.47 0.72
CA PHE A 53 -3.87 10.18 0.32
C PHE A 53 -4.97 9.11 0.35
N SER A 54 -5.28 8.54 -0.82
CA SER A 54 -6.26 7.47 -0.97
C SER A 54 -5.62 6.24 -1.60
N ASP A 55 -5.61 5.10 -0.89
CA ASP A 55 -5.08 3.83 -1.40
C ASP A 55 -5.77 3.44 -2.72
N LYS A 56 -7.07 3.76 -2.85
CA LYS A 56 -7.88 3.50 -4.05
C LYS A 56 -7.42 4.32 -5.24
N GLU A 57 -7.13 5.61 -5.05
CA GLU A 57 -6.63 6.48 -6.12
C GLU A 57 -5.26 6.03 -6.60
N ILE A 58 -4.37 5.71 -5.66
CA ILE A 58 -3.03 5.20 -5.97
C ILE A 58 -3.10 3.85 -6.70
N ALA A 59 -3.93 2.92 -6.23
CA ALA A 59 -4.10 1.62 -6.90
C ALA A 59 -4.60 1.79 -8.34
N LYS A 60 -5.61 2.64 -8.56
CA LYS A 60 -6.13 2.96 -9.90
C LYS A 60 -5.06 3.55 -10.83
N LYS A 61 -4.29 4.52 -10.33
CA LYS A 61 -3.16 5.13 -11.06
C LYS A 61 -2.19 4.07 -11.59
N TYR A 62 -1.81 3.08 -10.78
CA TYR A 62 -0.86 2.05 -11.18
C TYR A 62 -1.49 0.87 -11.95
N LEU A 63 -2.80 0.66 -11.84
CA LEU A 63 -3.55 -0.27 -12.69
C LEU A 63 -3.90 0.34 -14.06
N GLY A 64 -3.78 1.66 -14.22
CA GLY A 64 -4.11 2.37 -15.46
C GLY A 64 -5.61 2.47 -15.72
N ILE A 65 -6.44 2.56 -14.66
CA ILE A 65 -7.91 2.63 -14.71
C ILE A 65 -8.47 3.83 -13.95
#